data_AF-C5YCV8-F1
#
_entry.id   AF-C5YCV8-F1
#
_cell.length_a   1.000
_cell.length_b   1.000
_cell.length_c   1.000
_cell.angle_alpha   90.00
_cell.angle_beta   90.00
_cell.angle_gamma   90.00
#
_symmetry.space_group_name_H-M   'P 1'
#
loop_
_entity.id
_entity.type
_entity.pdbx_description
1 polymer ?
#
loop_
_entity_poly.entity_id
_entity_poly.type
_entity_poly.pdbx_seq_one_letter_code
_entity_poly.pdbx_strand_id
1 'polypeptide(L)'
;MAQQGTLEVLLVGAKGLENTDYLSNMDPYALLQCRSHEQKSSVASGKGCEPEWNETFVFTVSDGATELFIKLLDSDGGTDDDFVGEATIPLEAVYTEGSIPPTVYNVVKDEEYRGEIKVGLTFTPEDSRDQGF
;
A
#
# COMPACT_ATOMS: atom_id res chain seq x y z
N MET A 1 -5.37 4.25 -23.72
CA MET A 1 -6.75 3.82 -23.42
C MET A 1 -6.80 3.55 -21.94
N ALA A 2 -7.81 4.07 -21.27
CA ALA A 2 -7.91 3.86 -19.84
C ALA A 2 -8.56 2.50 -19.55
N GLN A 3 -8.00 1.78 -18.61
CA GLN A 3 -8.47 0.45 -18.24
C GLN A 3 -9.31 0.58 -16.97
N GLN A 4 -10.58 0.15 -17.06
CA GLN A 4 -11.44 -0.05 -15.91
C GLN A 4 -11.29 -1.48 -15.44
N GLY A 5 -11.29 -1.71 -14.13
CA GLY A 5 -11.13 -3.06 -13.59
C GLY A 5 -10.92 -3.06 -12.10
N THR A 6 -10.39 -4.17 -11.61
CA THR A 6 -10.12 -4.42 -10.20
C THR A 6 -8.62 -4.49 -9.98
N LEU A 7 -8.10 -3.67 -9.06
CA LEU A 7 -6.74 -3.73 -8.55
C LEU A 7 -6.75 -4.46 -7.20
N GLU A 8 -6.11 -5.62 -7.15
CA GLU A 8 -5.80 -6.32 -5.92
C GLU A 8 -4.39 -5.93 -5.46
N VAL A 9 -4.26 -5.59 -4.19
CA VAL A 9 -3.02 -5.16 -3.56
C VAL A 9 -2.72 -6.09 -2.40
N LEU A 10 -1.66 -6.88 -2.51
CA LEU A 10 -1.14 -7.71 -1.43
C LEU A 10 -0.10 -6.91 -0.64
N LEU A 11 -0.49 -6.41 0.53
CA LEU A 11 0.41 -5.80 1.51
C LEU A 11 1.12 -6.91 2.29
N VAL A 12 2.41 -7.13 2.02
CA VAL A 12 3.17 -8.21 2.69
C VAL A 12 3.71 -7.72 4.03
N GLY A 13 4.52 -6.68 4.02
CA GLY A 13 5.24 -6.20 5.19
C GLY A 13 6.13 -5.02 4.86
N ALA A 14 6.75 -4.44 5.88
CA ALA A 14 7.76 -3.40 5.74
C ALA A 14 9.00 -3.77 6.55
N LYS A 15 10.14 -3.15 6.22
CA LYS A 15 11.43 -3.39 6.88
C LYS A 15 12.24 -2.13 6.98
N GLY A 16 13.07 -2.07 8.03
CA GLY A 16 14.00 -0.96 8.22
C GLY A 16 13.28 0.37 8.40
N LEU A 17 12.06 0.36 8.95
CA LEU A 17 11.32 1.57 9.28
C LEU A 17 12.10 2.35 10.34
N GLU A 18 12.76 3.43 9.93
CA GLU A 18 13.56 4.26 10.83
C GLU A 18 12.70 5.35 11.45
N ASN A 19 12.41 5.21 12.75
CA ASN A 19 12.06 6.35 13.58
C ASN A 19 12.95 6.42 14.83
N THR A 20 13.25 7.67 15.16
CA THR A 20 14.17 8.15 16.18
C THR A 20 13.83 7.62 17.60
N ASP A 21 14.86 7.14 18.30
CA ASP A 21 14.97 6.92 19.75
C ASP A 21 14.37 5.67 20.45
N TYR A 22 13.25 5.04 20.07
CA TYR A 22 12.70 3.89 20.86
C TYR A 22 11.99 2.80 20.03
N LEU A 23 12.72 2.19 19.09
CA LEU A 23 12.26 1.21 18.07
C LEU A 23 11.65 -0.14 18.57
N SER A 24 11.37 -0.31 19.87
CA SER A 24 10.87 -1.60 20.41
C SER A 24 9.36 -1.68 20.62
N ASN A 25 8.61 -0.58 20.46
CA ASN A 25 7.19 -0.52 20.81
C ASN A 25 6.31 0.12 19.72
N MET A 26 6.71 0.01 18.46
CA MET A 26 5.86 0.46 17.35
C MET A 26 4.81 -0.61 17.00
N ASP A 27 3.61 -0.12 16.75
CA ASP A 27 2.40 -0.80 16.32
C ASP A 27 1.94 -0.20 14.96
N PRO A 28 2.68 -0.44 13.87
CA PRO A 28 2.42 0.24 12.61
C PRO A 28 1.20 -0.31 11.86
N TYR A 29 0.53 0.56 11.10
CA TYR A 29 -0.49 0.20 10.13
C TYR A 29 -0.32 1.00 8.83
N ALA A 30 -0.91 0.50 7.76
CA ALA A 30 -0.88 1.10 6.44
C ALA A 30 -2.25 1.70 6.07
N LEU A 31 -2.24 2.90 5.51
CA LEU A 31 -3.36 3.49 4.76
C LEU A 31 -3.04 3.38 3.27
N LEU A 32 -3.80 2.57 2.55
CA LEU A 32 -3.67 2.37 1.12
C LEU A 32 -4.70 3.23 0.41
N GLN A 33 -4.24 4.17 -0.41
CA GLN A 33 -5.09 5.10 -1.13
C GLN A 33 -4.90 4.97 -2.64
N CYS A 34 -5.98 4.66 -3.33
CA CYS A 34 -6.06 4.68 -4.79
C CYS A 34 -7.19 5.62 -5.19
N ARG A 35 -6.83 6.77 -5.78
CA ARG A 35 -7.75 7.88 -6.07
C ARG A 35 -8.46 8.36 -4.80
N SER A 36 -9.79 8.39 -4.80
CA SER A 36 -10.63 8.80 -3.68
C SER A 36 -10.94 7.68 -2.69
N HIS A 37 -10.48 6.46 -2.94
CA HIS A 37 -10.74 5.31 -2.06
C HIS A 37 -9.51 5.04 -1.20
N GLU A 38 -9.73 4.95 0.11
CA GLU A 38 -8.72 4.62 1.10
C GLU A 38 -9.17 3.38 1.88
N GLN A 39 -8.23 2.48 2.15
CA GLN A 39 -8.43 1.31 3.00
C GLN A 39 -7.30 1.22 4.03
N LYS A 40 -7.63 0.84 5.26
CA LYS A 40 -6.70 0.74 6.39
C LYS A 40 -6.39 -0.73 6.67
N SER A 41 -5.12 -1.07 6.89
CA SER A 41 -4.71 -2.41 7.33
C SER A 41 -4.99 -2.65 8.80
N SER A 42 -4.85 -3.89 9.25
CA SER A 42 -4.70 -4.14 10.68
C SER A 42 -3.44 -3.47 11.25
N VAL A 43 -3.46 -3.27 12.56
CA VAL A 43 -2.30 -2.77 13.32
C VAL A 43 -1.37 -3.94 13.59
N ALA A 44 -0.11 -3.83 13.16
CA ALA A 44 0.91 -4.85 13.37
C ALA A 44 1.54 -4.72 14.77
N SER A 45 0.75 -4.97 15.82
CA SER A 45 1.17 -4.72 17.19
C SER A 45 2.38 -5.55 17.64
N GLY A 46 3.34 -4.89 18.29
CA GLY A 46 4.57 -5.49 18.82
C GLY A 46 5.52 -6.00 17.74
N LYS A 47 5.38 -5.53 16.50
CA LYS A 47 6.24 -5.92 15.37
C LYS A 47 7.38 -4.93 15.11
N GLY A 48 7.33 -3.74 15.70
CA GLY A 48 8.43 -2.79 15.63
C GLY A 48 8.73 -2.36 14.18
N CYS A 49 10.00 -2.37 13.80
CA CYS A 49 10.47 -1.88 12.51
C CYS A 49 10.40 -2.88 11.34
N GLU A 50 9.90 -4.11 11.58
CA GLU A 50 9.70 -5.13 10.56
C GLU A 50 8.28 -5.73 10.62
N PRO A 51 7.22 -4.92 10.43
CA PRO A 51 5.85 -5.41 10.46
C PRO A 51 5.53 -6.33 9.27
N GLU A 52 4.72 -7.35 9.53
CA GLU A 52 4.11 -8.22 8.53
C GLU A 52 2.60 -8.14 8.66
N TRP A 53 1.92 -7.82 7.55
CA TRP A 53 0.45 -7.78 7.48
C TRP A 53 -0.08 -9.00 6.73
N ASN A 54 0.49 -9.30 5.56
CA ASN A 54 -0.01 -10.32 4.64
C ASN A 54 -1.52 -10.16 4.36
N GLU A 55 -1.95 -8.92 4.12
CA GLU A 55 -3.34 -8.54 3.88
C GLU A 55 -3.56 -8.17 2.41
N THR A 56 -4.73 -8.55 1.88
CA THR A 56 -5.13 -8.22 0.51
C THR A 56 -6.24 -7.18 0.52
N PHE A 57 -6.04 -6.11 -0.25
CA PHE A 57 -7.02 -5.04 -0.48
C PHE A 57 -7.47 -5.05 -1.92
N VAL A 58 -8.72 -4.67 -2.15
CA VAL A 58 -9.31 -4.65 -3.49
C VAL A 58 -9.86 -3.27 -3.78
N PHE A 59 -9.42 -2.66 -4.88
CA PHE A 59 -9.87 -1.35 -5.34
C PHE A 59 -10.52 -1.48 -6.71
N THR A 60 -11.71 -0.90 -6.86
CA THR A 60 -12.28 -0.67 -8.19
C THR A 60 -11.59 0.54 -8.79
N VAL A 61 -10.82 0.32 -9.85
CA VAL A 61 -10.10 1.37 -10.57
C VAL A 61 -10.85 1.69 -11.84
N SER A 62 -11.39 2.91 -11.89
CA SER A 62 -11.93 3.52 -13.10
C SER A 62 -10.90 4.46 -13.71
N ASP A 63 -11.04 4.71 -15.01
CA ASP A 63 -10.18 5.51 -15.89
C ASP A 63 -9.31 6.56 -15.18
N GLY A 64 -7.99 6.31 -15.11
CA GLY A 64 -6.93 7.31 -14.83
C GLY A 64 -6.26 7.22 -13.45
N ALA A 65 -6.33 6.10 -12.73
CA ALA A 65 -5.44 5.90 -11.58
C ALA A 65 -4.04 5.58 -12.13
N THR A 66 -3.03 6.35 -11.74
CA THR A 66 -1.65 6.14 -12.18
C THR A 66 -0.79 5.55 -11.07
N GLU A 67 -1.20 5.74 -9.83
CA GLU A 67 -0.40 5.46 -8.64
C GLU A 67 -1.29 4.96 -7.51
N LEU A 68 -0.72 4.07 -6.69
CA LEU A 68 -1.21 3.70 -5.37
C LEU A 68 -0.31 4.38 -4.33
N PHE A 69 -0.93 5.12 -3.40
CA PHE A 69 -0.24 5.71 -2.27
C PHE A 69 -0.38 4.81 -1.06
N ILE A 70 0.70 4.60 -0.33
CA ILE A 70 0.68 3.87 0.95
C ILE A 70 1.33 4.75 2.01
N LYS A 71 0.58 5.11 3.04
CA LYS A 71 1.10 5.82 4.21
C LYS A 71 1.24 4.84 5.37
N LEU A 72 2.36 4.89 6.06
CA LEU A 72 2.63 4.13 7.26
C LEU A 72 2.51 5.07 8.46
N LEU A 73 1.70 4.64 9.43
CA LEU A 73 1.52 5.33 10.70
C LEU A 73 1.76 4.36 11.84
N ASP A 74 2.26 4.87 12.96
CA ASP A 74 2.39 4.14 14.21
C ASP A 74 1.19 4.44 15.10
N SER A 75 0.49 3.40 15.57
CA SER A 75 -0.73 3.60 16.36
C SER A 75 -0.39 3.83 17.83
N ASP A 76 -0.62 5.05 18.30
CA ASP A 76 -0.47 5.40 19.71
C ASP A 76 -1.85 5.37 20.40
N GLY A 77 -2.00 4.53 21.41
CA GLY A 77 -3.28 4.24 22.09
C GLY A 77 -3.97 5.41 22.83
N GLY A 78 -3.69 6.67 22.51
CA GLY A 78 -4.32 7.84 23.11
C GLY A 78 -3.95 9.22 22.55
N THR A 79 -3.12 9.31 21.50
CA THR A 79 -2.70 10.56 20.83
C THR A 79 -2.93 10.47 19.31
N ASP A 80 -2.63 11.53 18.56
CA ASP A 80 -2.54 11.42 17.11
C ASP A 80 -1.48 10.38 16.73
N ASP A 81 -1.79 9.52 15.76
CA ASP A 81 -0.88 8.48 15.28
C ASP A 81 0.34 9.11 14.58
N ASP A 82 1.52 8.56 14.82
CA ASP A 82 2.78 9.10 14.32
C ASP A 82 3.02 8.73 12.85
N PHE A 83 3.21 9.73 11.99
CA PHE A 83 3.56 9.47 10.59
C PHE A 83 4.98 8.91 10.47
N VAL A 84 5.10 7.67 9.98
CA VAL A 84 6.38 6.95 9.82
C VAL A 84 7.00 7.22 8.46
N GLY A 85 6.18 7.26 7.41
CA GLY A 85 6.61 7.52 6.04
C GLY A 85 5.58 7.04 5.02
N GLU A 86 5.89 7.21 3.74
CA GLU A 86 5.00 6.83 2.65
C GLU A 86 5.74 6.22 1.46
N ALA A 87 5.00 5.47 0.65
CA ALA A 87 5.46 4.92 -0.63
C ALA A 87 4.44 5.23 -1.73
N THR A 88 4.96 5.55 -2.92
CA THR A 88 4.16 5.74 -4.13
C THR A 88 4.50 4.63 -5.11
N ILE A 89 3.49 3.86 -5.49
CA ILE A 89 3.64 2.69 -6.37
C ILE A 89 2.99 2.98 -7.73
N PRO A 90 3.78 3.08 -8.81
CA PRO A 90 3.25 3.26 -10.16
C PRO A 90 2.44 2.04 -10.61
N LEU A 91 1.26 2.28 -11.18
CA LEU A 91 0.35 1.22 -11.64
C LEU A 91 0.54 0.85 -13.12
N GLU A 92 1.36 1.58 -13.86
CA GLU A 92 1.62 1.32 -15.29
C GLU A 92 2.08 -0.12 -15.55
N ALA A 93 3.00 -0.62 -14.73
CA ALA A 93 3.53 -1.97 -14.88
C ALA A 93 2.44 -3.03 -14.68
N VAL A 94 1.59 -2.90 -13.65
CA VAL A 94 0.52 -3.89 -13.41
C VAL A 94 -0.58 -3.82 -14.47
N TYR A 95 -0.86 -2.65 -15.04
CA TYR A 95 -1.80 -2.54 -16.17
C TYR A 95 -1.27 -3.15 -17.47
N THR A 96 0.04 -3.33 -17.58
CA THR A 96 0.67 -3.93 -18.77
C THR A 96 0.87 -5.43 -18.59
N GLU A 97 1.40 -5.83 -17.44
CA GLU A 97 1.77 -7.22 -17.14
C GLU A 97 0.63 -8.03 -16.51
N GLY A 98 -0.42 -7.37 -16.02
CA GLY A 98 -1.56 -7.98 -15.31
C GLY A 98 -1.25 -8.37 -13.86
N SER A 99 -0.01 -8.74 -13.55
CA SER A 99 0.42 -9.01 -12.17
C SER A 99 1.88 -8.64 -11.94
N ILE A 100 2.13 -7.99 -10.81
CA ILE A 100 3.46 -7.69 -10.29
C ILE A 100 3.64 -8.51 -9.01
N PRO A 101 4.63 -9.41 -8.95
CA PRO A 101 4.87 -10.18 -7.74
C PRO A 101 5.26 -9.27 -6.58
N PRO A 102 5.21 -9.75 -5.32
CA PRO A 102 5.64 -8.98 -4.16
C PRO A 102 7.01 -8.32 -4.34
N THR A 103 6.99 -7.01 -4.56
CA THR A 103 8.12 -6.16 -4.93
C THR A 103 8.35 -5.11 -3.85
N VAL A 104 9.60 -4.72 -3.66
CA VAL A 104 10.04 -3.77 -2.65
C VAL A 104 9.96 -2.34 -3.22
N TYR A 105 9.40 -1.42 -2.45
CA TYR A 105 9.33 0.01 -2.72
C TYR A 105 9.91 0.79 -1.54
N ASN A 106 10.57 1.92 -1.83
CA ASN A 106 11.13 2.77 -0.79
C ASN A 106 10.02 3.45 -0.02
N VAL A 107 10.15 3.45 1.31
CA VAL A 107 9.40 4.32 2.20
C VAL A 107 10.20 5.60 2.38
N VAL A 108 9.56 6.74 2.20
CA VAL A 108 10.17 8.06 2.32
C VAL A 108 9.40 8.93 3.30
N LYS A 109 10.13 9.81 4.00
CA LYS A 109 9.57 10.88 4.85
C LYS A 109 10.49 12.07 4.74
N ASP A 110 9.93 13.25 4.47
CA ASP A 110 10.70 14.48 4.30
C ASP A 110 11.85 14.34 3.27
N GLU A 111 11.57 13.64 2.16
CA GLU A 111 12.53 13.32 1.08
C GLU A 111 13.69 12.38 1.49
N GLU A 112 13.69 11.86 2.71
CA GLU A 112 14.67 10.91 3.21
C GLU A 112 14.15 9.47 3.15
N TYR A 113 15.04 8.52 2.86
CA TYR A 113 14.74 7.09 2.94
C TYR A 113 14.48 6.68 4.39
N ARG A 114 13.38 5.95 4.62
CA ARG A 114 12.93 5.48 5.94
C ARG A 114 12.66 3.99 5.95
N GLY A 115 13.29 3.22 5.06
CA GLY A 115 13.06 1.79 4.94
C GLY A 115 12.28 1.43 3.69
N GLU A 116 11.68 0.26 3.72
CA GLU A 116 11.10 -0.35 2.53
C GLU A 116 9.79 -1.06 2.85
N ILE A 117 8.89 -1.10 1.87
CA ILE A 117 7.60 -1.80 1.94
C ILE A 117 7.48 -2.79 0.79
N LYS A 118 6.99 -3.99 1.07
CA LYS A 118 6.83 -5.07 0.10
C LYS A 118 5.36 -5.25 -0.27
N VAL A 119 5.05 -5.08 -1.56
CA VAL A 119 3.69 -5.08 -2.09
C VAL A 119 3.60 -5.89 -3.39
N GLY A 120 2.61 -6.76 -3.50
CA GLY A 120 2.22 -7.42 -4.75
C GLY A 120 0.98 -6.74 -5.35
N LEU A 121 0.88 -6.72 -6.67
CA LEU A 121 -0.26 -6.13 -7.39
C LEU A 121 -0.82 -7.11 -8.41
N THR A 122 -2.13 -7.16 -8.55
CA THR A 122 -2.80 -7.85 -9.65
C THR A 122 -3.90 -6.95 -10.19
N PHE A 123 -3.95 -6.77 -11.50
CA PHE A 123 -5.00 -6.02 -12.17
C PHE A 123 -5.82 -6.94 -13.07
N THR A 124 -7.13 -6.95 -12.82
CA THR A 124 -8.11 -7.66 -13.64
C THR A 124 -8.96 -6.63 -14.37
N PRO A 125 -8.84 -6.47 -15.71
CA PRO A 125 -9.69 -5.56 -16.47
C PRO A 125 -11.15 -6.02 -16.45
N GLU A 126 -12.08 -5.07 -16.42
CA GLU A 126 -13.51 -5.37 -16.56
C GLU A 126 -13.80 -5.81 -18.01
N ASP A 127 -14.28 -7.04 -18.21
CA ASP A 127 -14.63 -7.54 -19.53
C ASP A 127 -15.93 -6.85 -19.98
N SER A 128 -15.86 -6.04 -21.04
CA SER A 128 -17.01 -5.26 -21.55
C SER A 128 -18.07 -6.11 -22.28
N ARG A 129 -18.19 -7.41 -21.99
CA ARG A 129 -19.07 -8.36 -22.72
C ARG A 129 -20.39 -8.72 -22.03
N ASP A 130 -21.01 -7.77 -21.33
CA ASP A 130 -22.44 -7.88 -20.98
C ASP A 130 -23.21 -6.66 -21.51
N GLN A 131 -23.29 -6.58 -22.83
CA GLN A 131 -24.44 -5.94 -23.48
C GLN A 131 -25.23 -7.04 -24.19
N GLY A 132 -25.96 -7.80 -23.38
CA GLY A 132 -27.05 -8.64 -23.87
C GLY A 132 -28.14 -7.76 -24.48
N PHE A 133 -28.54 -8.15 -25.70
CA PHE A 133 -29.54 -7.52 -26.58
C PHE A 133 -30.87 -7.16 -25.93
#